data_AF-A0A9P5TGU0-F1
#
_entry.id   AF-A0A9P5TGU0-F1
#
_cell.length_a   1.000
_cell.length_b   1.000
_cell.length_c   1.000
_cell.angle_alpha   90.00
_cell.angle_beta   90.00
_cell.angle_gamma   90.00
#
_symmetry.space_group_name_H-M   'P 1'
#
loop_
_entity.id
_entity.type
_entity.pdbx_description
1 polymer ?
#
loop_
_entity_poly.entity_id
_entity_poly.type
_entity_poly.pdbx_seq_one_letter_code
_entity_poly.pdbx_strand_id
1 'polypeptide(L)'
;MWVTTWLSPQKTKEFFTPDRKFQHLKVPYILAHKHDYIYHFDINDIKSRFELLELDELWRICSWGQKYRSLLECRRALSLSYERLQVKDEYYEEEIQPQIDSVELVADATEWLSMKYKDEKQDSLPEFHFHDDDEPDQAMERCKTPSHIFAYEVTKKSIISKLAEKFGIQPHQVVLNFLASHHVHFVDDEDLNPVACAEQFADVDPAKAQAPEELLKDPLLHNHIHKNFKEDARVMVEPTGHGITKVDKNHSYFNFKYLLQKPIANMLDSAQFLHILATKTEHLVTVDISMAPEVKCNLFRQFQ
;
A
#
# COMPACT_ATOMS: atom_id res chain seq x y z
N MET A 1 13.20 -21.66 15.60
CA MET A 1 12.60 -20.70 14.65
C MET A 1 13.11 -21.00 13.26
N TRP A 2 12.26 -21.67 12.51
CA TRP A 2 12.51 -22.04 11.12
C TRP A 2 12.24 -20.82 10.25
N VAL A 3 13.11 -20.55 9.29
CA VAL A 3 12.86 -19.56 8.23
C VAL A 3 11.99 -20.15 7.11
N THR A 4 11.49 -21.38 7.29
CA THR A 4 10.64 -22.09 6.35
C THR A 4 9.68 -22.99 7.13
N THR A 5 8.54 -22.45 7.57
CA THR A 5 7.40 -23.32 7.92
C THR A 5 6.07 -22.85 7.31
N TRP A 6 6.06 -21.79 6.50
CA TRP A 6 4.81 -21.35 5.86
C TRP A 6 4.92 -20.98 4.37
N LEU A 7 5.84 -21.57 3.61
CA LEU A 7 5.85 -21.41 2.14
C LEU A 7 6.15 -22.72 1.41
N SER A 8 5.39 -22.96 0.33
CA SER A 8 5.49 -24.13 -0.54
C SER A 8 6.93 -24.34 -1.07
N PRO A 9 7.43 -25.59 -1.09
CA PRO A 9 8.79 -25.95 -1.54
C PRO A 9 9.16 -25.48 -2.95
N GLN A 10 8.18 -25.15 -3.80
CA GLN A 10 8.40 -24.67 -5.17
C GLN A 10 8.77 -23.18 -5.21
N LYS A 11 8.31 -22.37 -4.26
CA LYS A 11 8.45 -20.90 -4.26
C LYS A 11 9.80 -20.40 -3.72
N THR A 12 10.46 -21.20 -2.87
CA THR A 12 11.83 -20.94 -2.38
C THR A 12 12.90 -21.09 -3.49
N LYS A 13 12.49 -21.59 -4.66
CA LYS A 13 13.33 -22.28 -5.66
C LYS A 13 13.64 -21.43 -6.91
N GLU A 14 13.42 -20.12 -6.91
CA GLU A 14 13.61 -19.33 -8.14
C GLU A 14 14.50 -18.09 -7.99
N PHE A 15 14.93 -17.75 -6.77
CA PHE A 15 15.32 -16.36 -6.53
C PHE A 15 16.81 -16.06 -6.28
N PHE A 16 17.63 -17.02 -5.85
CA PHE A 16 19.01 -16.72 -5.42
C PHE A 16 20.15 -17.17 -6.34
N THR A 17 19.94 -17.65 -7.58
CA THR A 17 21.00 -17.67 -8.64
C THR A 17 20.52 -18.27 -9.98
N PRO A 18 21.19 -17.94 -11.12
CA PRO A 18 20.81 -18.35 -12.48
C PRO A 18 21.19 -19.80 -12.86
N ASP A 19 22.01 -20.51 -12.07
CA ASP A 19 22.57 -21.84 -12.40
C ASP A 19 21.82 -23.05 -11.81
N ARG A 20 20.55 -22.88 -11.40
CA ARG A 20 19.62 -23.98 -11.05
C ARG A 20 20.10 -25.00 -10.00
N LYS A 21 21.01 -24.65 -9.07
CA LYS A 21 21.35 -25.50 -7.92
C LYS A 21 21.29 -24.72 -6.60
N PHE A 22 20.22 -24.93 -5.84
CA PHE A 22 20.03 -24.33 -4.51
C PHE A 22 20.98 -24.94 -3.48
N GLN A 23 21.72 -24.09 -2.78
CA GLN A 23 22.26 -24.42 -1.47
C GLN A 23 21.44 -23.65 -0.43
N HIS A 24 20.56 -24.35 0.30
CA HIS A 24 19.72 -23.78 1.37
C HIS A 24 20.57 -23.49 2.62
N LEU A 25 21.51 -22.56 2.51
CA LEU A 25 22.44 -22.25 3.58
C LEU A 25 21.83 -21.24 4.55
N LYS A 26 21.91 -21.54 5.85
CA LYS A 26 21.50 -20.61 6.91
C LYS A 26 22.59 -19.56 7.12
N VAL A 27 22.23 -18.37 7.62
CA VAL A 27 23.20 -17.32 7.97
C VAL A 27 24.34 -17.84 8.86
N PRO A 28 24.09 -18.63 9.93
CA PRO A 28 25.17 -19.21 10.73
C PRO A 28 26.10 -20.16 9.95
N TYR A 29 25.57 -20.88 8.96
CA TYR A 29 26.37 -21.76 8.11
C TYR A 29 27.23 -20.97 7.13
N ILE A 30 26.68 -19.91 6.54
CA ILE A 30 27.41 -18.99 5.66
C ILE A 30 28.58 -18.39 6.45
N LEU A 31 28.31 -17.87 7.65
CA LEU A 31 29.34 -17.30 8.51
C LEU A 31 30.43 -18.31 8.86
N ALA A 32 30.07 -19.57 9.18
CA ALA A 32 31.02 -20.59 9.63
C ALA A 32 31.82 -21.28 8.50
N HIS A 33 31.28 -21.31 7.28
CA HIS A 33 31.81 -22.18 6.21
C HIS A 33 32.03 -21.47 4.87
N LYS A 34 31.69 -20.18 4.76
CA LYS A 34 31.83 -19.39 3.52
C LYS A 34 32.62 -18.09 3.76
N HIS A 35 33.61 -18.15 4.65
CA HIS A 35 34.47 -17.00 4.99
C HIS A 35 35.09 -16.33 3.76
N ASP A 36 35.50 -17.09 2.74
CA ASP A 36 36.11 -16.54 1.52
C ASP A 36 35.19 -15.61 0.71
N TYR A 37 33.87 -15.68 0.93
CA TYR A 37 32.88 -14.81 0.28
C TYR A 37 32.46 -13.62 1.15
N ILE A 38 32.85 -13.62 2.43
CA ILE A 38 32.43 -12.66 3.45
C ILE A 38 33.61 -11.77 3.86
N TYR A 39 34.84 -12.27 3.74
CA TYR A 39 36.06 -11.56 4.08
C TYR A 39 36.93 -11.38 2.83
N HIS A 40 37.40 -10.16 2.64
CA HIS A 40 38.47 -9.87 1.69
C HIS A 40 39.81 -9.90 2.39
N PHE A 41 40.76 -10.65 1.81
CA PHE A 41 42.14 -10.73 2.28
C PHE A 41 43.03 -9.97 1.30
N ASP A 42 43.79 -9.01 1.78
CA ASP A 42 44.79 -8.33 0.96
C ASP A 42 45.97 -9.28 0.68
N ILE A 43 46.39 -9.35 -0.58
CA ILE A 43 47.51 -10.19 -1.03
C ILE A 43 48.83 -9.66 -0.47
N ASN A 44 48.93 -8.34 -0.22
CA ASN A 44 50.15 -7.69 0.27
C ASN A 44 50.24 -7.63 1.80
N ASP A 45 49.11 -7.78 2.50
CA ASP A 45 49.05 -7.83 3.97
C ASP A 45 48.01 -8.85 4.45
N ILE A 46 48.45 -10.09 4.64
CA ILE A 46 47.63 -11.23 5.09
C ILE A 46 47.01 -10.98 6.49
N LYS A 47 47.55 -10.02 7.26
CA LYS A 47 46.97 -9.63 8.56
C LYS A 47 45.83 -8.64 8.42
N SER A 48 45.75 -7.91 7.30
CA SER A 48 44.66 -7.01 7.00
C SER A 48 43.46 -7.81 6.49
N ARG A 49 42.44 -7.94 7.33
CA ARG A 49 41.17 -8.58 7.00
C ARG A 49 40.11 -7.50 6.90
N PHE A 50 39.43 -7.46 5.76
CA PHE A 50 38.27 -6.60 5.56
C PHE A 50 37.02 -7.45 5.56
N GLU A 51 36.11 -7.18 6.49
CA GLU A 51 34.79 -7.78 6.51
C GLU A 51 33.93 -7.09 5.45
N LEU A 52 33.50 -7.83 4.43
CA LEU A 52 32.66 -7.33 3.34
C LEU A 52 31.18 -7.33 3.71
N LEU A 53 30.77 -8.28 4.55
CA LEU A 53 29.40 -8.44 5.01
C LEU A 53 29.39 -8.82 6.49
N GLU A 54 28.83 -7.94 7.32
CA GLU A 54 28.66 -8.23 8.74
C GLU A 54 27.49 -9.20 9.00
N LEU A 55 27.42 -9.77 10.20
CA LEU A 55 26.34 -10.69 10.59
C LEU A 55 24.95 -10.04 10.46
N ASP A 56 24.82 -8.79 10.89
CA ASP A 56 23.56 -8.04 10.81
C ASP A 56 23.17 -7.76 9.35
N GLU A 57 24.17 -7.55 8.48
CA GLU A 57 23.95 -7.37 7.05
C GLU A 57 23.49 -8.65 6.38
N LEU A 58 24.04 -9.81 6.77
CA LEU A 58 23.57 -11.11 6.28
C LEU A 58 22.11 -11.38 6.67
N TRP A 59 21.73 -11.06 7.91
CA TRP A 59 20.33 -11.16 8.36
C TRP A 59 19.41 -10.16 7.64
N ARG A 60 19.91 -8.95 7.40
CA ARG A 60 19.20 -7.95 6.60
C ARG A 60 18.99 -8.46 5.18
N ILE A 61 20.03 -8.90 4.47
CA ILE A 61 19.92 -9.48 3.13
C ILE A 61 18.90 -10.63 3.10
N CYS A 62 18.92 -11.51 4.10
CA CYS A 62 17.96 -12.60 4.21
C CYS A 62 16.51 -12.07 4.29
N SER A 63 16.26 -11.11 5.18
CA SER A 63 14.94 -10.51 5.40
C SER A 63 14.44 -9.76 4.16
N TRP A 64 15.31 -8.99 3.51
CA TRP A 64 14.99 -8.28 2.26
C TRP A 64 14.71 -9.26 1.11
N GLY A 65 15.48 -10.35 1.02
CA GLY A 65 15.25 -11.40 0.04
C GLY A 65 13.90 -12.12 0.23
N GLN A 66 13.44 -12.29 1.47
CA GLN A 66 12.10 -12.81 1.74
C GLN A 66 11.01 -11.84 1.28
N LYS A 67 11.12 -10.56 1.63
CA LYS A 67 10.16 -9.52 1.22
C LYS A 67 10.09 -9.39 -0.31
N TYR A 68 11.23 -9.38 -0.99
CA TYR A 68 11.28 -9.26 -2.45
C TYR A 68 10.66 -10.47 -3.16
N ARG A 69 10.81 -11.68 -2.59
CA ARG A 69 10.11 -12.88 -3.10
C ARG A 69 8.62 -12.79 -2.95
N SER A 70 8.15 -12.42 -1.77
CA SER A 70 6.72 -12.22 -1.51
C SER A 70 6.14 -11.26 -2.54
N LEU A 71 6.83 -10.13 -2.78
CA LEU A 71 6.46 -9.17 -3.82
C LEU A 71 6.40 -9.79 -5.23
N LEU A 72 7.39 -10.57 -5.66
CA LEU A 72 7.32 -11.20 -7.00
C LEU A 72 6.19 -12.23 -7.10
N GLU A 73 5.92 -12.97 -6.02
CA GLU A 73 4.79 -13.91 -6.01
C GLU A 73 3.46 -13.17 -6.14
N CYS A 74 3.27 -12.09 -5.38
CA CYS A 74 2.11 -11.22 -5.48
C CYS A 74 1.99 -10.63 -6.90
N ARG A 75 3.08 -10.12 -7.48
CA ARG A 75 3.08 -9.57 -8.84
C ARG A 75 2.73 -10.62 -9.90
N ARG A 76 3.28 -11.83 -9.77
CA ARG A 76 2.93 -12.95 -10.67
C ARG A 76 1.48 -13.36 -10.54
N ALA A 77 0.95 -13.42 -9.32
CA ALA A 77 -0.46 -13.71 -9.08
C ALA A 77 -1.36 -12.66 -9.73
N LEU A 78 -1.00 -11.37 -9.62
CA LEU A 78 -1.70 -10.27 -10.28
C LEU A 78 -1.64 -10.39 -11.82
N SER A 79 -0.47 -10.66 -12.39
CA SER A 79 -0.33 -10.88 -13.85
C SER A 79 -1.19 -12.05 -14.32
N LEU A 80 -1.19 -13.18 -13.61
CA LEU A 80 -2.02 -14.33 -13.92
C LEU A 80 -3.52 -14.03 -13.78
N SER A 81 -3.93 -13.22 -12.79
CA SER A 81 -5.33 -12.79 -12.69
C SER A 81 -5.73 -11.90 -13.86
N TYR A 82 -4.87 -10.98 -14.29
CA TYR A 82 -5.12 -10.13 -15.44
C TYR A 82 -5.23 -10.93 -16.75
N GLU A 83 -4.32 -11.88 -16.98
CA GLU A 83 -4.38 -12.79 -18.14
C GLU A 83 -5.69 -13.61 -18.19
N ARG A 84 -6.20 -14.03 -17.03
CA ARG A 84 -7.48 -14.76 -16.93
C ARG A 84 -8.70 -13.91 -17.26
N LEU A 85 -8.64 -12.59 -17.03
CA LEU A 85 -9.71 -11.69 -17.42
C LEU A 85 -9.85 -11.63 -18.95
N GLN A 86 -8.74 -11.83 -19.69
CA GLN A 86 -8.66 -11.76 -21.17
C GLN A 86 -9.09 -10.39 -21.72
N VAL A 87 -8.84 -9.33 -20.95
CA VAL A 87 -9.05 -7.94 -21.36
C VAL A 87 -7.71 -7.33 -21.75
N LYS A 88 -7.76 -6.30 -22.60
CA LYS A 88 -6.62 -5.45 -22.90
C LYS A 88 -6.93 -4.04 -22.42
N ASP A 89 -6.19 -3.58 -21.43
CA ASP A 89 -6.32 -2.25 -20.85
C ASP A 89 -4.98 -1.52 -20.93
N GLU A 90 -4.93 -0.52 -21.81
CA GLU A 90 -3.73 0.27 -22.08
C GLU A 90 -3.23 1.00 -20.83
N TYR A 91 -4.15 1.57 -20.04
CA TYR A 91 -3.79 2.24 -18.78
C TYR A 91 -3.15 1.28 -17.78
N TYR A 92 -3.69 0.07 -17.61
CA TYR A 92 -3.06 -0.92 -16.74
C TYR A 92 -1.68 -1.37 -17.24
N GLU A 93 -1.55 -1.68 -18.53
CA GLU A 93 -0.31 -2.21 -19.12
C GLU A 93 0.82 -1.16 -19.18
N GLU A 94 0.49 0.09 -19.51
CA GLU A 94 1.48 1.14 -19.74
C GLU A 94 1.76 2.00 -18.51
N GLU A 95 0.78 2.23 -17.63
CA GLU A 95 0.91 3.15 -16.50
C GLU A 95 1.02 2.42 -15.15
N ILE A 96 0.11 1.48 -14.86
CA ILE A 96 0.05 0.81 -13.55
C ILE A 96 1.14 -0.26 -13.42
N GLN A 97 1.17 -1.21 -14.35
CA GLN A 97 2.03 -2.41 -14.27
C GLN A 97 3.53 -2.08 -14.11
N PRO A 98 4.11 -1.08 -14.80
CA PRO A 98 5.51 -0.73 -14.64
C PRO A 98 5.86 -0.15 -13.27
N GLN A 99 4.89 0.43 -12.58
CA GLN A 99 5.08 1.09 -11.28
C GLN A 99 4.95 0.15 -10.09
N ILE A 100 4.60 -1.13 -10.31
CA ILE A 100 4.40 -2.12 -9.23
C ILE A 100 5.72 -2.50 -8.58
N ASP A 101 6.05 -1.79 -7.50
CA ASP A 101 7.26 -1.92 -6.70
C ASP A 101 7.00 -2.35 -5.23
N SER A 102 5.74 -2.41 -4.83
CA SER A 102 5.31 -2.64 -3.44
C SER A 102 4.09 -3.57 -3.38
N VAL A 103 3.95 -4.26 -2.25
CA VAL A 103 2.84 -5.20 -2.01
C VAL A 103 1.51 -4.44 -1.89
N GLU A 104 1.55 -3.22 -1.35
CA GLU A 104 0.41 -2.31 -1.26
C GLU A 104 -0.13 -1.96 -2.66
N LEU A 105 0.75 -1.55 -3.58
CA LEU A 105 0.32 -1.24 -4.96
C LEU A 105 -0.19 -2.48 -5.71
N VAL A 106 0.31 -3.68 -5.40
CA VAL A 106 -0.28 -4.93 -5.92
C VAL A 106 -1.71 -5.10 -5.40
N ALA A 107 -1.95 -4.84 -4.12
CA ALA A 107 -3.27 -4.92 -3.51
C ALA A 107 -4.24 -3.94 -4.17
N ASP A 108 -3.84 -2.67 -4.29
CA ASP A 108 -4.63 -1.60 -4.91
C ASP A 108 -4.93 -1.90 -6.37
N ALA A 109 -3.93 -2.35 -7.15
CA ALA A 109 -4.14 -2.75 -8.54
C ALA A 109 -5.08 -3.96 -8.68
N THR A 110 -5.00 -4.91 -7.74
CA THR A 110 -5.92 -6.06 -7.70
C THR A 110 -7.34 -5.61 -7.40
N GLU A 111 -7.53 -4.72 -6.41
CA GLU A 111 -8.85 -4.15 -6.08
C GLU A 111 -9.42 -3.37 -7.25
N TRP A 112 -8.61 -2.51 -7.89
CA TRP A 112 -9.01 -1.72 -9.04
C TRP A 112 -9.40 -2.58 -10.25
N LEU A 113 -8.61 -3.60 -10.59
CA LEU A 113 -8.97 -4.56 -11.66
C LEU A 113 -10.28 -5.28 -11.33
N SER A 114 -10.43 -5.70 -10.07
CA SER A 114 -11.64 -6.37 -9.59
C SER A 114 -12.84 -5.46 -9.71
N MET A 115 -12.73 -4.19 -9.33
CA MET A 115 -13.79 -3.18 -9.44
C MET A 115 -14.15 -2.87 -10.90
N LYS A 116 -13.15 -2.71 -11.77
CA LYS A 116 -13.33 -2.31 -13.18
C LYS A 116 -13.98 -3.42 -14.01
N TYR A 117 -13.59 -4.69 -13.80
CA TYR A 117 -13.98 -5.84 -14.64
C TYR A 117 -14.91 -6.85 -13.95
N LYS A 118 -15.37 -6.60 -12.72
CA LYS A 118 -16.20 -7.55 -11.94
C LYS A 118 -17.42 -8.09 -12.68
N ASP A 119 -18.03 -7.25 -13.52
CA ASP A 119 -19.28 -7.57 -14.22
C ASP A 119 -19.09 -8.57 -15.38
N GLU A 120 -17.87 -8.79 -15.89
CA GLU A 120 -17.68 -9.62 -17.08
C GLU A 120 -17.54 -11.13 -16.77
N LYS A 121 -16.95 -11.53 -15.63
CA LYS A 121 -16.76 -12.95 -15.27
C LYS A 121 -16.67 -13.16 -13.75
N GLN A 122 -17.77 -13.53 -13.13
CA GLN A 122 -17.94 -13.65 -11.67
C GLN A 122 -17.13 -14.81 -11.00
N ASP A 123 -16.44 -15.68 -11.76
CA ASP A 123 -15.88 -16.93 -11.22
C ASP A 123 -14.33 -17.07 -11.27
N SER A 124 -13.56 -16.08 -11.76
CA SER A 124 -12.14 -16.31 -12.10
C SER A 124 -11.08 -15.59 -11.27
N LEU A 125 -11.47 -14.66 -10.37
CA LEU A 125 -10.51 -13.95 -9.52
C LEU A 125 -10.35 -14.70 -8.18
N PRO A 126 -9.19 -15.34 -7.92
CA PRO A 126 -8.92 -15.89 -6.60
C PRO A 126 -8.88 -14.75 -5.59
N GLU A 127 -9.61 -14.92 -4.49
CA GLU A 127 -9.57 -14.00 -3.35
C GLU A 127 -8.12 -13.89 -2.86
N PHE A 128 -7.55 -12.68 -3.00
CA PHE A 128 -6.16 -12.41 -2.65
C PHE A 128 -6.02 -12.44 -1.13
N HIS A 129 -5.57 -13.57 -0.59
CA HIS A 129 -5.29 -13.71 0.83
C HIS A 129 -3.83 -13.34 1.11
N PHE A 130 -3.62 -12.27 1.87
CA PHE A 130 -2.32 -12.00 2.48
C PHE A 130 -2.13 -13.00 3.63
N HIS A 131 -1.17 -13.90 3.50
CA HIS A 131 -0.77 -14.82 4.58
C HIS A 131 0.42 -14.19 5.30
N ASP A 132 0.17 -13.31 6.26
CA ASP A 132 1.26 -12.65 7.00
C ASP A 132 1.13 -12.71 8.53
N ASP A 133 0.25 -13.53 9.11
CA ASP A 133 0.29 -13.79 10.56
C ASP A 133 -0.01 -15.25 10.96
N ASP A 134 0.90 -15.80 11.75
CA ASP A 134 0.75 -17.03 12.54
C ASP A 134 -0.14 -16.76 13.76
N GLU A 135 -1.46 -16.76 13.61
CA GLU A 135 -2.38 -17.05 14.72
C GLU A 135 -3.19 -18.32 14.44
N PRO A 136 -3.27 -19.27 15.38
CA PRO A 136 -4.03 -20.50 15.20
C PRO A 136 -5.53 -20.19 15.23
N ASP A 137 -6.22 -20.51 14.15
CA ASP A 137 -7.65 -20.81 14.02
C ASP A 137 -8.50 -20.54 15.28
N GLN A 138 -8.71 -19.26 15.57
CA GLN A 138 -9.94 -18.82 16.18
C GLN A 138 -10.70 -18.09 15.10
N ALA A 139 -11.98 -18.41 14.98
CA ALA A 139 -12.91 -17.79 14.06
C ALA A 139 -12.98 -16.28 14.28
N MET A 140 -11.98 -15.53 13.78
CA MET A 140 -12.11 -14.12 13.51
C MET A 140 -13.15 -14.01 12.41
N GLU A 141 -14.22 -13.30 12.74
CA GLU A 141 -15.24 -12.89 11.79
C GLU A 141 -14.55 -12.49 10.49
N ARG A 142 -14.90 -13.22 9.42
CA ARG A 142 -14.58 -12.86 8.04
C ARG A 142 -14.77 -11.36 7.92
N CYS A 143 -13.68 -10.61 7.77
CA CYS A 143 -13.76 -9.21 7.40
C CYS A 143 -14.44 -9.19 6.04
N LYS A 144 -15.76 -9.00 6.06
CA LYS A 144 -16.58 -8.77 4.88
C LYS A 144 -15.92 -7.60 4.16
N THR A 145 -15.34 -7.85 3.00
CA THR A 145 -14.91 -6.78 2.11
C THR A 145 -16.08 -5.80 1.98
N PRO A 146 -15.85 -4.50 2.22
CA PRO A 146 -16.89 -3.59 2.66
C PRO A 146 -17.92 -3.34 1.55
N SER A 147 -19.12 -3.00 1.97
CA SER A 147 -20.29 -2.56 1.18
C SER A 147 -20.04 -1.49 0.10
N HIS A 148 -18.84 -0.88 0.04
CA HIS A 148 -18.51 0.19 -0.90
C HIS A 148 -18.31 -0.27 -2.34
N ILE A 149 -17.77 -1.48 -2.57
CA ILE A 149 -17.66 -2.03 -3.94
C ILE A 149 -19.07 -2.20 -4.54
N PHE A 150 -20.05 -2.58 -3.72
CA PHE A 150 -21.45 -2.70 -4.12
C PHE A 150 -22.09 -1.35 -4.45
N ALA A 151 -21.68 -0.27 -3.76
CA ALA A 151 -22.15 1.08 -4.06
C ALA A 151 -21.73 1.50 -5.47
N TYR A 152 -20.42 1.47 -5.76
CA TYR A 152 -19.90 1.78 -7.08
C TYR A 152 -20.56 0.94 -8.19
N GLU A 153 -20.76 -0.37 -7.99
CA GLU A 153 -21.45 -1.24 -8.95
C GLU A 153 -22.89 -0.78 -9.27
N VAL A 154 -23.63 -0.33 -8.25
CA VAL A 154 -24.99 0.19 -8.41
C VAL A 154 -24.97 1.50 -9.21
N THR A 155 -24.00 2.37 -8.96
CA THR A 155 -23.86 3.65 -9.65
C THR A 155 -23.39 3.49 -11.10
N LYS A 156 -22.46 2.57 -11.37
CA LYS A 156 -21.99 2.24 -12.72
C LYS A 156 -23.13 1.75 -13.63
N LYS A 157 -24.09 1.02 -13.06
CA LYS A 157 -25.30 0.53 -13.77
C LYS A 157 -26.42 1.57 -13.86
N SER A 158 -26.28 2.73 -13.21
CA SER A 158 -27.26 3.81 -13.21
C SER A 158 -27.16 4.71 -14.44
N ILE A 159 -28.22 5.47 -14.69
CA ILE A 159 -28.32 6.50 -15.73
C ILE A 159 -27.27 7.60 -15.52
N ILE A 160 -26.84 7.83 -14.28
CA ILE A 160 -25.82 8.82 -13.90
C ILE A 160 -24.45 8.47 -14.50
N SER A 161 -24.15 7.19 -14.73
CA SER A 161 -22.90 6.76 -15.39
C SER A 161 -22.76 7.37 -16.79
N LYS A 162 -23.87 7.49 -17.54
CA LYS A 162 -23.89 8.14 -18.86
C LYS A 162 -23.68 9.64 -18.80
N LEU A 163 -24.04 10.28 -17.69
CA LEU A 163 -23.72 11.69 -17.45
C LEU A 163 -22.22 11.85 -17.18
N ALA A 164 -21.61 10.92 -16.42
CA ALA A 164 -20.16 10.92 -16.16
C ALA A 164 -19.35 10.80 -17.46
N GLU A 165 -19.78 9.96 -18.41
CA GLU A 165 -19.17 9.84 -19.73
C GLU A 165 -19.21 11.15 -20.55
N LYS A 166 -20.21 12.01 -20.32
CA LYS A 166 -20.38 13.30 -21.02
C LYS A 166 -19.49 14.43 -20.48
N PHE A 167 -18.79 14.23 -19.36
CA PHE A 167 -17.85 15.23 -18.84
C PHE A 167 -16.57 15.35 -19.67
N GLY A 168 -16.36 14.53 -20.71
CA GLY A 168 -15.27 14.73 -21.68
C GLY A 168 -13.87 14.40 -21.16
N ILE A 169 -13.75 13.81 -19.96
CA ILE A 169 -12.47 13.33 -19.41
C ILE A 169 -12.68 12.04 -18.62
N GLN A 170 -11.82 11.05 -18.83
CA GLN A 170 -11.90 9.79 -18.10
C GLN A 170 -11.22 9.89 -16.73
N PRO A 171 -11.68 9.14 -15.71
CA PRO A 171 -11.11 9.20 -14.36
C PRO A 171 -9.58 9.00 -14.33
N HIS A 172 -9.06 8.03 -15.09
CA HIS A 172 -7.63 7.76 -15.15
C HIS A 172 -6.83 8.91 -15.78
N GLN A 173 -7.41 9.67 -16.71
CA GLN A 173 -6.77 10.83 -17.34
C GLN A 173 -6.64 12.00 -16.35
N VAL A 174 -7.61 12.17 -15.44
CA VAL A 174 -7.53 13.13 -14.34
C VAL A 174 -6.36 12.77 -13.42
N VAL A 175 -6.18 11.48 -13.12
CA VAL A 175 -5.05 11.00 -12.31
C VAL A 175 -3.72 11.26 -13.02
N LEU A 176 -3.63 10.97 -14.32
CA LEU A 176 -2.41 11.26 -15.10
C LEU A 176 -2.05 12.75 -15.10
N ASN A 177 -3.04 13.64 -15.27
CA ASN A 177 -2.84 15.08 -15.15
C ASN A 177 -2.32 15.48 -13.75
N PHE A 178 -2.94 14.93 -12.71
CA PHE A 178 -2.55 15.18 -11.33
C PHE A 178 -1.10 14.76 -11.07
N LEU A 179 -0.72 13.55 -11.50
CA LEU A 179 0.66 13.04 -11.36
C LEU A 179 1.67 13.83 -12.18
N ALA A 180 1.28 14.28 -13.38
CA ALA A 180 2.12 15.08 -14.24
C ALA A 180 2.28 16.54 -13.74
N SER A 181 1.44 17.00 -12.81
CA SER A 181 1.37 18.40 -12.35
C SER A 181 1.13 19.42 -13.48
N HIS A 182 0.58 18.97 -14.61
CA HIS A 182 0.13 19.79 -15.74
C HIS A 182 -0.94 19.04 -16.55
N HIS A 183 -1.71 19.76 -17.37
CA HIS A 183 -2.74 19.17 -18.21
C HIS A 183 -2.13 18.45 -19.42
N VAL A 184 -2.02 17.13 -19.32
CA VAL A 184 -1.68 16.22 -20.44
C VAL A 184 -2.94 15.90 -21.24
N HIS A 185 -4.04 15.68 -20.55
CA HIS A 185 -5.37 15.43 -21.10
C HIS A 185 -6.28 16.63 -20.84
N PHE A 186 -6.88 17.16 -21.89
CA PHE A 186 -7.82 18.27 -21.80
C PHE A 186 -9.26 17.75 -21.76
N VAL A 187 -10.12 18.51 -21.10
CA VAL A 187 -11.54 18.22 -21.03
C VAL A 187 -12.19 18.61 -22.36
N ASP A 188 -12.89 17.66 -22.98
CA ASP A 188 -13.74 17.96 -24.14
C ASP A 188 -15.11 18.46 -23.65
N ASP A 189 -15.25 19.77 -23.47
CA ASP A 189 -16.48 20.40 -23.00
C ASP A 189 -17.63 20.22 -24.01
N GLU A 190 -18.78 19.71 -23.56
CA GLU A 190 -20.02 19.76 -24.36
C GLU A 190 -20.56 21.19 -24.45
N ASP A 191 -21.12 21.56 -25.61
CA ASP A 191 -21.76 22.88 -25.83
C ASP A 191 -23.03 23.12 -24.98
N LEU A 192 -23.50 22.10 -24.24
CA LEU A 192 -24.68 22.19 -23.38
C LEU A 192 -24.34 22.74 -22.00
N ASN A 193 -25.26 23.54 -21.46
CA ASN A 193 -25.18 24.00 -20.07
C ASN A 193 -25.18 22.79 -19.10
N PRO A 194 -24.25 22.73 -18.12
CA PRO A 194 -24.12 21.60 -17.20
C PRO A 194 -25.42 21.28 -16.42
N VAL A 195 -26.23 22.29 -16.09
CA VAL A 195 -27.52 22.09 -15.42
C VAL A 195 -28.53 21.41 -16.37
N ALA A 196 -28.61 21.88 -17.61
CA ALA A 196 -29.50 21.31 -18.62
C ALA A 196 -29.07 19.88 -19.04
N CYS A 197 -27.77 19.58 -18.96
CA CYS A 197 -27.25 18.24 -19.16
C CYS A 197 -27.62 17.34 -17.97
N ALA A 198 -27.41 17.79 -16.72
CA ALA A 198 -27.75 17.04 -15.52
C ALA A 198 -29.25 16.72 -15.40
N GLU A 199 -30.14 17.64 -15.78
CA GLU A 199 -31.60 17.42 -15.77
C GLU A 199 -32.04 16.23 -16.62
N GLN A 200 -31.30 15.90 -17.69
CA GLN A 200 -31.60 14.76 -18.58
C GLN A 200 -31.28 13.41 -17.93
N PHE A 201 -30.43 13.41 -16.89
CA PHE A 201 -29.94 12.21 -16.21
C PHE A 201 -30.26 12.23 -14.71
N ALA A 202 -31.14 13.14 -14.27
CA ALA A 202 -31.59 13.22 -12.89
C ALA A 202 -32.44 11.99 -12.52
N ASP A 203 -31.90 11.15 -11.65
CA ASP A 203 -32.64 10.00 -11.11
C ASP A 203 -33.72 10.49 -10.14
N VAL A 204 -34.89 9.85 -10.13
CA VAL A 204 -36.06 10.31 -9.34
C VAL A 204 -35.84 10.10 -7.83
N ASP A 205 -34.88 9.26 -7.46
CA ASP A 205 -34.57 8.91 -6.08
C ASP A 205 -33.22 9.50 -5.63
N PRO A 206 -33.22 10.58 -4.81
CA PRO A 206 -31.99 11.21 -4.32
C PRO A 206 -31.17 10.31 -3.38
N ALA A 207 -31.75 9.21 -2.86
CA ALA A 207 -31.01 8.25 -2.04
C ALA A 207 -30.04 7.37 -2.85
N LYS A 208 -30.15 7.38 -4.18
CA LYS A 208 -29.24 6.67 -5.11
C LYS A 208 -28.08 7.53 -5.60
N ALA A 209 -28.08 8.83 -5.30
CA ALA A 209 -26.97 9.70 -5.62
C ALA A 209 -25.76 9.30 -4.77
N GLN A 210 -24.73 8.74 -5.40
CA GLN A 210 -23.49 8.35 -4.74
C GLN A 210 -22.34 9.26 -5.17
N ALA A 211 -21.35 9.36 -4.28
CA ALA A 211 -20.14 10.13 -4.54
C ALA A 211 -19.32 9.47 -5.66
N PRO A 212 -18.52 10.24 -6.42
CA PRO A 212 -17.58 9.70 -7.39
C PRO A 212 -16.42 8.99 -6.66
N GLU A 213 -16.63 7.74 -6.28
CA GLU A 213 -15.64 6.91 -5.57
C GLU A 213 -14.59 6.31 -6.52
N GLU A 214 -14.80 6.38 -7.84
CA GLU A 214 -13.94 5.75 -8.86
C GLU A 214 -12.50 6.30 -8.86
N LEU A 215 -12.37 7.63 -8.78
CA LEU A 215 -11.07 8.30 -8.73
C LEU A 215 -10.27 7.91 -7.49
N LEU A 216 -10.96 7.73 -6.35
CA LEU A 216 -10.31 7.41 -5.07
C LEU A 216 -9.78 5.98 -5.02
N LYS A 217 -10.19 5.13 -5.97
CA LYS A 217 -9.77 3.74 -6.09
C LYS A 217 -8.68 3.53 -7.15
N ASP A 218 -8.18 4.61 -7.75
CA ASP A 218 -7.07 4.53 -8.68
C ASP A 218 -5.75 4.16 -7.95
N PRO A 219 -5.03 3.10 -8.38
CA PRO A 219 -3.82 2.64 -7.71
C PRO A 219 -2.69 3.67 -7.73
N LEU A 220 -2.54 4.44 -8.81
CA LEU A 220 -1.47 5.42 -8.93
C LEU A 220 -1.76 6.65 -8.07
N LEU A 221 -3.01 7.10 -8.04
CA LEU A 221 -3.42 8.17 -7.15
C LEU A 221 -3.21 7.77 -5.69
N HIS A 222 -3.66 6.57 -5.31
CA HIS A 222 -3.53 6.07 -3.94
C HIS A 222 -2.05 5.96 -3.53
N ASN A 223 -1.20 5.40 -4.39
CA ASN A 223 0.24 5.32 -4.16
C ASN A 223 0.88 6.70 -3.98
N HIS A 224 0.51 7.68 -4.81
CA HIS A 224 1.04 9.04 -4.72
C HIS A 224 0.64 9.72 -3.40
N ILE A 225 -0.65 9.63 -3.03
CA ILE A 225 -1.14 10.15 -1.74
C ILE A 225 -0.45 9.43 -0.59
N HIS A 226 -0.27 8.10 -0.65
CA HIS A 226 0.35 7.32 0.40
C HIS A 226 1.82 7.70 0.61
N LYS A 227 2.58 7.90 -0.49
CA LYS A 227 3.96 8.39 -0.44
C LYS A 227 4.04 9.75 0.25
N ASN A 228 3.24 10.71 -0.19
CA ASN A 228 3.19 12.05 0.43
C ASN A 228 2.76 11.98 1.89
N PHE A 229 1.77 11.14 2.21
CA PHE A 229 1.32 10.94 3.59
C PHE A 229 2.43 10.37 4.46
N LYS A 230 3.19 9.38 3.99
CA LYS A 230 4.26 8.73 4.76
C LYS A 230 5.41 9.69 5.07
N GLU A 231 5.72 10.59 4.15
CA GLU A 231 6.77 11.60 4.30
C GLU A 231 6.33 12.74 5.24
N ASP A 232 5.10 13.24 5.09
CA ASP A 232 4.59 14.42 5.80
C ASP A 232 3.64 14.13 6.96
N ALA A 233 3.42 12.87 7.31
CA ALA A 233 2.55 12.47 8.40
C ALA A 233 3.05 13.04 9.73
N ARG A 234 2.12 13.64 10.46
CA ARG A 234 2.34 14.19 11.79
C ARG A 234 1.44 13.50 12.80
N VAL A 235 2.05 13.08 13.89
CA VAL A 235 1.39 12.41 15.01
C VAL A 235 1.03 13.45 16.06
N MET A 236 -0.24 13.42 16.46
CA MET A 236 -0.79 14.15 17.58
C MET A 236 -1.27 13.15 18.64
N VAL A 237 -0.95 13.41 19.90
CA VAL A 237 -1.34 12.59 21.05
C VAL A 237 -1.97 13.49 22.09
N GLU A 238 -3.21 13.18 22.44
CA GLU A 238 -3.97 13.86 23.47
C GLU A 238 -4.39 12.86 24.55
N PRO A 239 -4.27 13.20 25.84
CA PRO A 239 -4.67 12.28 26.89
C PRO A 239 -6.20 12.22 27.00
N THR A 240 -6.73 11.03 27.22
CA THR A 240 -8.15 10.86 27.53
C THR A 240 -8.44 11.35 28.96
N GLY A 241 -9.71 11.50 29.33
CA GLY A 241 -10.09 11.84 30.71
C GLY A 241 -9.46 10.90 31.75
N HIS A 242 -9.32 9.62 31.42
CA HIS A 242 -8.62 8.64 32.26
C HIS A 242 -7.10 8.83 32.27
N GLY A 243 -6.51 9.06 31.10
CA GLY A 243 -5.06 9.31 30.95
C GLY A 243 -4.56 10.56 31.65
N ILE A 244 -5.39 11.60 31.78
CA ILE A 244 -5.02 12.82 32.54
C ILE A 244 -4.68 12.48 33.99
N THR A 245 -5.47 11.58 34.61
CA THR A 245 -5.34 11.22 36.03
C THR A 245 -4.27 10.15 36.25
N LYS A 246 -4.20 9.15 35.35
CA LYS A 246 -3.30 7.98 35.51
C LYS A 246 -1.85 8.28 35.11
N VAL A 247 -1.63 9.14 34.11
CA VAL A 247 -0.30 9.51 33.63
C VAL A 247 0.19 10.71 34.43
N ASP A 248 0.83 10.45 35.57
CA ASP A 248 1.48 11.45 36.41
C ASP A 248 2.89 11.82 35.89
N LYS A 249 3.61 12.71 36.58
CA LYS A 249 4.95 13.16 36.18
C LYS A 249 6.02 12.05 36.25
N ASN A 250 5.75 10.98 36.99
CA ASN A 250 6.68 9.87 37.19
C ASN A 250 6.39 8.70 36.24
N HIS A 251 5.26 8.73 35.54
CA HIS A 251 4.88 7.71 34.58
C HIS A 251 5.83 7.71 33.36
N SER A 252 6.19 6.52 32.91
CA SER A 252 7.02 6.28 31.70
C SER A 252 6.47 6.91 30.41
N TYR A 253 5.19 7.29 30.37
CA TYR A 253 4.49 7.82 29.20
C TYR A 253 4.25 9.33 29.29
N PHE A 254 4.70 9.97 30.39
CA PHE A 254 4.53 11.40 30.59
C PHE A 254 5.23 12.23 29.51
N ASN A 255 6.34 11.72 28.98
CA ASN A 255 7.15 12.35 27.93
C ASN A 255 6.41 12.56 26.59
N PHE A 256 5.32 11.84 26.34
CA PHE A 256 4.47 12.03 25.15
C PHE A 256 2.99 12.20 25.51
N LYS A 257 2.67 12.51 26.77
CA LYS A 257 1.28 12.75 27.23
C LYS A 257 0.58 13.82 26.39
N TYR A 258 1.31 14.85 26.01
CA TYR A 258 0.87 15.89 25.08
C TYR A 258 1.90 15.97 23.95
N LEU A 259 1.56 15.40 22.80
CA LEU A 259 2.40 15.46 21.61
C LEU A 259 1.64 16.19 20.52
N LEU A 260 2.21 17.27 20.00
CA LEU A 260 1.57 18.04 18.94
C LEU A 260 2.41 17.96 17.66
N GLN A 261 1.78 17.50 16.59
CA GLN A 261 2.29 17.58 15.22
C GLN A 261 3.75 17.09 15.05
N LYS A 262 4.14 16.03 15.77
CA LYS A 262 5.48 15.46 15.65
C LYS A 262 5.60 14.70 14.32
N PRO A 263 6.59 14.99 13.45
CA PRO A 263 6.80 14.23 12.23
C PRO A 263 7.03 12.75 12.52
N ILE A 264 6.38 11.87 11.76
CA ILE A 264 6.50 10.42 11.94
C ILE A 264 7.94 9.93 11.69
N ALA A 265 8.65 10.56 10.76
CA ALA A 265 10.06 10.27 10.47
C ALA A 265 10.95 10.37 11.72
N ASN A 266 10.69 11.37 12.58
CA ASN A 266 11.44 11.58 13.83
C ASN A 266 11.09 10.57 14.94
N MET A 267 10.24 9.59 14.64
CA MET A 267 9.83 8.54 15.57
C MET A 267 10.33 7.16 15.14
N LEU A 268 10.83 7.01 13.90
CA LEU A 268 11.31 5.73 13.36
C LEU A 268 12.56 5.20 14.06
N ASP A 269 13.41 6.09 14.57
CA ASP A 269 14.66 5.71 15.26
C ASP A 269 14.47 5.35 16.74
N SER A 270 13.23 5.37 17.25
CA SER A 270 12.96 5.23 18.68
C SER A 270 11.75 4.34 18.97
N ALA A 271 11.71 3.74 20.17
CA ALA A 271 10.54 2.99 20.64
C ALA A 271 9.33 3.90 21.01
N GLN A 272 9.42 5.22 20.81
CA GLN A 272 8.38 6.16 21.24
C GLN A 272 7.03 5.87 20.60
N PHE A 273 7.01 5.53 19.30
CA PHE A 273 5.76 5.22 18.61
C PHE A 273 5.10 3.94 19.16
N LEU A 274 5.90 2.91 19.49
CA LEU A 274 5.40 1.69 20.11
C LEU A 274 4.79 1.95 21.49
N HIS A 275 5.40 2.82 22.29
CA HIS A 275 4.84 3.23 23.58
C HIS A 275 3.52 4.00 23.41
N ILE A 276 3.43 4.87 22.40
CA ILE A 276 2.18 5.58 22.07
C ILE A 276 1.07 4.59 21.69
N LEU A 277 1.38 3.57 20.87
CA LEU A 277 0.43 2.52 20.51
C LEU A 277 -0.01 1.70 21.72
N ALA A 278 0.90 1.29 22.59
CA ALA A 278 0.56 0.57 23.82
C ALA A 278 -0.36 1.40 24.74
N THR A 279 -0.05 2.70 24.88
CA THR A 279 -0.83 3.64 25.70
C THR A 279 -2.23 3.89 25.11
N LYS A 280 -2.36 3.85 23.78
CA LYS A 280 -3.65 3.91 23.07
C LYS A 280 -4.49 2.66 23.34
N THR A 281 -3.89 1.46 23.33
CA THR A 281 -4.55 0.20 23.67
C THR A 281 -5.06 0.19 25.11
N GLU A 282 -4.35 0.86 26.03
CA GLU A 282 -4.82 1.08 27.41
C GLU A 282 -5.88 2.19 27.56
N HIS A 283 -6.32 2.81 26.46
CA HIS A 283 -7.26 3.94 26.43
C HIS A 283 -6.84 5.16 27.25
N LEU A 284 -5.53 5.36 27.44
CA LEU A 284 -4.98 6.50 28.17
C LEU A 284 -4.75 7.71 27.25
N VAL A 285 -4.55 7.48 25.96
CA VAL A 285 -4.35 8.54 24.96
C VAL A 285 -5.16 8.27 23.69
N THR A 286 -5.56 9.35 23.04
CA THR A 286 -6.04 9.36 21.67
C THR A 286 -4.87 9.74 20.77
N VAL A 287 -4.74 9.06 19.63
CA VAL A 287 -3.66 9.29 18.66
C VAL A 287 -4.27 9.59 17.31
N ASP A 288 -3.97 10.77 16.80
CA ASP A 288 -4.38 11.23 15.48
C ASP A 288 -3.17 11.39 14.58
N ILE A 289 -3.24 10.82 13.38
CA ILE A 289 -2.20 10.96 12.37
C ILE A 289 -2.79 11.76 11.23
N SER A 290 -2.19 12.91 10.94
CA SER A 290 -2.66 13.80 9.88
C SER A 290 -1.49 14.43 9.15
N MET A 291 -1.70 14.76 7.88
CA MET A 291 -0.72 15.54 7.13
C MET A 291 -0.75 17.01 7.54
N ALA A 292 0.39 17.68 7.36
CA ALA A 292 0.48 19.13 7.50
C ALA A 292 -0.58 19.84 6.62
N PRO A 293 -1.19 20.94 7.11
CA PRO A 293 -2.22 21.66 6.36
C PRO A 293 -1.69 22.22 5.03
N GLU A 294 -0.42 22.62 4.98
CA GLU A 294 0.25 23.13 3.78
C GLU A 294 0.32 22.08 2.67
N VAL A 295 0.67 20.84 3.02
CA VAL A 295 0.76 19.70 2.09
C VAL A 295 -0.63 19.35 1.56
N LYS A 296 -1.64 19.34 2.44
CA LYS A 296 -3.04 19.18 2.03
C LYS A 296 -3.43 20.24 1.01
N CYS A 297 -3.15 21.51 1.27
CA CYS A 297 -3.45 22.61 0.34
C CYS A 297 -2.74 22.46 -1.00
N ASN A 298 -1.49 21.97 -1.02
CA ASN A 298 -0.77 21.74 -2.26
C ASN A 298 -1.36 20.59 -3.08
N LEU A 299 -1.74 19.47 -2.44
CA LEU A 299 -2.45 18.39 -3.14
C LEU A 299 -3.77 18.89 -3.73
N PHE A 300 -4.54 19.69 -2.97
CA PHE A 300 -5.78 20.27 -3.50
C PHE A 300 -5.54 21.19 -4.70
N ARG A 301 -4.43 21.93 -4.74
CA ARG A 301 -4.08 22.76 -5.90
C ARG A 301 -3.67 21.95 -7.13
N GLN A 302 -3.05 20.79 -6.95
CA GLN A 302 -2.67 19.91 -8.07
C GLN A 302 -3.89 19.25 -8.73
N PHE A 303 -5.02 19.18 -8.02
CA PHE A 303 -6.30 18.70 -8.56
C PHE A 303 -7.10 19.78 -9.31
N GLN A 304 -6.74 21.06 -9.17
CA GLN A 304 -7.40 22.18 -9.86
C GLN A 304 -6.73 22.49 -11.19
#